data_AF-A0A143CCB1-F1
#
_entry.id   AF-A0A143CCB1-F1
#
_cell.length_a   1.000
_cell.length_b   1.000
_cell.length_c   1.000
_cell.angle_alpha   90.00
_cell.angle_beta   90.00
_cell.angle_gamma   90.00
#
_symmetry.space_group_name_H-M   'P 1'
#
loop_
_entity.id
_entity.type
_entity.pdbx_description
1 polymer ?
#
loop_
_entity_poly.entity_id
_entity_poly.type
_entity_poly.pdbx_seq_one_letter_code
_entity_poly.pdbx_strand_id
1 'polypeptide(L)'
;MTGRRPHAVPVPHGYRVGDWEVREPLASGAFATVYAGRPVGGADPALPRRVALKFLATGTRTPRQLRHLGELAEREVEVLGRLRTPRLIRMYDTLTVDDPDHPELDGATVIVLERAEGSLDAVLEHDPKPESGPAMLAQICEGLRQLHHAGWVHGDLKPANVLLMADGSVRLADFNMAAELEGTHAYAPAFATPDYTPPELLWPEMDERGTRIRPSADVWAFGVLAHLLLTGTFPLPGGSTEARADAATRYARGAEELRLSPGLPELWREIIVACLAPTHAERITAEALLRRVERAAQAPRSGRLPRLRTRFWHRRPVVTALLATALVLPTGLVGGAYVYVHHDDGTPVYEALPAASRAPMGGDGKVSVGYHRCPRDSVCFFSEHNGKGDMCSWRGDDANWQAGEETCAWAADGPVRSVFNNLAEERKNRDVAYYRGTDFQPAGYDRAREAQRTGCDRINSMDNLAGTYSPRSHRLVDRCSSGETSLRGRFLSMFE
;
A
#
# COMPACT_ATOMS: atom_id res chain seq x y z
N MET A 1 18.81 22.47 -16.96
CA MET A 1 19.02 22.25 -15.51
C MET A 1 18.36 20.93 -15.15
N THR A 2 19.15 19.88 -14.98
CA THR A 2 18.70 18.49 -14.77
C THR A 2 18.30 18.29 -13.30
N GLY A 3 17.01 18.39 -12.99
CA GLY A 3 16.47 18.10 -11.67
C GLY A 3 16.55 16.61 -11.36
N ARG A 4 17.62 16.17 -10.69
CA ARG A 4 17.73 14.82 -10.12
C ARG A 4 16.70 14.72 -8.98
N ARG A 5 15.72 13.83 -9.10
CA ARG A 5 14.81 13.51 -7.98
C ARG A 5 15.67 13.06 -6.78
N PRO A 6 15.40 13.55 -5.56
CA PRO A 6 16.14 13.10 -4.38
C PRO A 6 15.92 11.59 -4.19
N HIS A 7 17.01 10.87 -3.94
CA HIS A 7 16.97 9.44 -3.59
C HIS A 7 16.21 9.24 -2.28
N ALA A 8 15.36 8.20 -2.20
CA ALA A 8 14.63 7.92 -0.96
C ALA A 8 15.53 7.54 0.21
N VAL A 9 16.68 6.92 -0.09
CA VAL A 9 17.77 6.65 0.86
C VAL A 9 19.07 7.07 0.19
N PRO A 10 19.60 8.27 0.47
CA PRO A 10 20.87 8.72 -0.10
C PRO A 10 22.02 7.95 0.54
N VAL A 11 22.80 7.22 -0.26
CA VAL A 11 23.96 6.45 0.20
C VAL A 11 25.21 6.96 -0.54
N PRO A 12 26.32 7.27 0.16
CA PRO A 12 27.54 7.74 -0.49
C PRO A 12 28.14 6.68 -1.44
N HIS A 13 28.67 7.13 -2.59
CA HIS A 13 29.47 6.25 -3.43
C HIS A 13 30.75 5.83 -2.69
N GLY A 14 31.05 4.53 -2.67
CA GLY A 14 32.18 3.97 -1.93
C GLY A 14 31.82 3.57 -0.49
N TYR A 15 30.58 3.85 -0.04
CA TYR A 15 30.08 3.38 1.25
C TYR A 15 30.18 1.86 1.34
N ARG A 16 30.55 1.33 2.52
CA ARG A 16 30.73 -0.10 2.73
C ARG A 16 29.63 -0.64 3.63
N VAL A 17 29.00 -1.73 3.22
CA VAL A 17 28.00 -2.45 4.00
C VAL A 17 28.28 -3.95 3.89
N GLY A 18 28.68 -4.57 5.01
CA GLY A 18 29.21 -5.92 5.00
C GLY A 18 30.38 -6.07 4.02
N ASP A 19 30.31 -7.08 3.16
CA ASP A 19 31.31 -7.37 2.12
C ASP A 19 31.14 -6.55 0.83
N TRP A 20 30.25 -5.55 0.83
CA TRP A 20 29.88 -4.81 -0.37
C TRP A 20 30.29 -3.35 -0.30
N GLU A 21 30.77 -2.84 -1.44
CA GLU A 21 31.00 -1.43 -1.67
C GLU A 21 29.93 -0.88 -2.61
N VAL A 22 29.23 0.16 -2.16
CA VAL A 22 28.13 0.86 -2.86
C VAL A 22 28.69 1.69 -4.02
N ARG A 23 27.99 1.64 -5.15
CA ARG A 23 28.36 2.28 -6.41
C ARG A 23 27.25 3.19 -6.93
N GLU A 24 27.11 3.32 -8.24
CA GLU A 24 26.12 4.20 -8.85
C GLU A 24 24.68 3.81 -8.46
N PRO A 25 23.76 4.78 -8.27
CA PRO A 25 22.35 4.48 -8.10
C PRO A 25 21.78 3.86 -9.39
N LEU A 26 21.02 2.79 -9.23
CA LEU A 26 20.33 2.08 -10.31
C LEU A 26 18.86 2.52 -10.41
N ALA A 27 18.19 2.63 -9.26
CA ALA A 27 16.77 3.01 -9.20
C ALA A 27 16.45 3.71 -7.88
N SER A 28 15.40 4.54 -7.89
CA SER A 28 14.87 5.18 -6.67
C SER A 28 13.35 5.03 -6.63
N GLY A 29 12.86 4.44 -5.54
CA GLY A 29 11.43 4.33 -5.23
C GLY A 29 10.98 5.32 -4.15
N ALA A 30 9.76 5.15 -3.64
CA ALA A 30 9.23 5.97 -2.53
C ALA A 30 9.87 5.64 -1.17
N PHE A 31 10.31 4.39 -1.00
CA PHE A 31 10.73 3.84 0.29
C PHE A 31 12.10 3.16 0.25
N ALA A 32 12.66 2.98 -0.94
CA ALA A 32 13.92 2.30 -1.15
C ALA A 32 14.74 3.00 -2.22
N THR A 33 16.06 2.88 -2.15
CA THR A 33 16.95 3.21 -3.26
C THR A 33 17.84 2.01 -3.56
N VAL A 34 17.98 1.70 -4.84
CA VAL A 34 18.79 0.57 -5.31
C VAL A 34 20.08 1.12 -5.89
N TYR A 35 21.20 0.60 -5.41
CA TYR A 35 22.54 0.95 -5.89
C TYR A 35 23.21 -0.26 -6.51
N ALA A 36 24.13 -0.04 -7.44
CA ALA A 36 25.08 -1.08 -7.83
C ALA A 36 26.02 -1.37 -6.66
N GLY A 37 26.44 -2.62 -6.54
CA GLY A 37 27.42 -3.05 -5.55
C GLY A 37 28.50 -3.92 -6.16
N ARG A 38 29.69 -3.87 -5.57
CA ARG A 38 30.81 -4.78 -5.87
C ARG A 38 31.42 -5.30 -4.58
N PRO A 39 32.01 -6.50 -4.56
CA PRO A 39 32.73 -6.98 -3.39
C PRO A 39 33.86 -6.02 -2.98
N VAL A 40 34.06 -5.85 -1.68
CA VAL A 40 35.23 -5.17 -1.13
C VAL A 40 36.50 -6.01 -1.38
N GLY A 41 37.67 -5.37 -1.41
CA GLY A 41 38.93 -6.10 -1.56
C GLY A 41 39.18 -7.02 -0.37
N GLY A 42 39.41 -8.31 -0.64
CA GLY A 42 39.57 -9.34 0.40
C GLY A 42 38.30 -10.09 0.79
N ALA A 43 37.15 -9.76 0.19
CA ALA A 43 35.91 -10.52 0.35
C ALA A 43 36.03 -11.93 -0.26
N ASP A 44 35.14 -12.84 0.17
CA ASP A 44 35.11 -14.22 -0.31
C ASP A 44 35.09 -14.27 -1.86
N PRO A 45 36.07 -14.95 -2.50
CA PRO A 45 36.09 -15.13 -3.95
C PRO A 45 34.84 -15.78 -4.55
N ALA A 46 34.02 -16.46 -3.75
CA ALA A 46 32.76 -17.05 -4.15
C ALA A 46 31.62 -16.02 -4.35
N LEU A 47 31.78 -14.79 -3.84
CA LEU A 47 30.77 -13.74 -3.98
C LEU A 47 30.61 -13.28 -5.43
N PRO A 48 29.38 -12.93 -5.86
CA PRO A 48 29.16 -12.39 -7.20
C PRO A 48 29.91 -11.07 -7.39
N ARG A 49 30.52 -10.91 -8.58
CA ARG A 49 31.32 -9.72 -8.92
C ARG A 49 30.51 -8.42 -8.94
N ARG A 50 29.20 -8.50 -9.17
CA ARG A 50 28.29 -7.37 -9.25
C ARG A 50 26.95 -7.75 -8.64
N VAL A 51 26.40 -6.84 -7.84
CA VAL A 51 25.09 -6.99 -7.18
C VAL A 51 24.28 -5.71 -7.29
N ALA A 52 23.00 -5.79 -6.97
CA ALA A 52 22.15 -4.66 -6.66
C ALA A 52 21.90 -4.63 -5.13
N LEU A 53 22.10 -3.47 -4.52
CA LEU A 53 21.93 -3.23 -3.09
C LEU A 53 20.69 -2.37 -2.88
N LYS A 54 19.60 -2.98 -2.41
CA LYS A 54 18.34 -2.28 -2.13
C LYS A 54 18.34 -1.81 -0.68
N PHE A 55 18.59 -0.52 -0.47
CA PHE A 55 18.52 0.12 0.84
C PHE A 55 17.09 0.54 1.13
N LEU A 56 16.59 0.13 2.28
CA LEU A 56 15.26 0.46 2.78
C LEU A 56 15.40 1.52 3.88
N ALA A 57 14.56 2.56 3.83
CA ALA A 57 14.68 3.70 4.74
C ALA A 57 14.38 3.31 6.21
N THR A 58 15.30 3.58 7.12
CA THR A 58 15.15 3.29 8.57
C THR A 58 15.38 4.48 9.50
N GLY A 59 15.91 5.61 9.02
CA GLY A 59 16.50 6.62 9.90
C GLY A 59 15.74 7.93 10.18
N THR A 60 14.60 8.25 9.55
CA THR A 60 14.01 9.61 9.68
C THR A 60 12.48 9.65 9.82
N ARG A 61 11.85 8.52 10.12
CA ARG A 61 10.38 8.37 10.06
C ARG A 61 9.79 7.99 11.40
N THR A 62 8.53 8.34 11.62
CA THR A 62 7.81 8.04 12.86
C THR A 62 7.82 6.52 13.16
N PRO A 63 7.76 6.07 14.43
CA PRO A 63 7.80 4.65 14.78
C PRO A 63 6.78 3.75 14.05
N ARG A 64 5.64 4.31 13.61
CA ARG A 64 4.64 3.58 12.81
C ARG A 64 5.06 3.36 11.36
N GLN A 65 5.74 4.33 10.75
CA GLN A 65 6.26 4.20 9.38
C GLN A 65 7.40 3.19 9.33
N LEU A 66 8.26 3.15 10.36
CA LEU A 66 9.33 2.15 10.47
C LEU A 66 8.78 0.71 10.54
N ARG A 67 7.72 0.47 11.33
CA ARG A 67 7.05 -0.84 11.37
C ARG A 67 6.47 -1.24 10.02
N HIS A 68 5.74 -0.33 9.37
CA HIS A 68 5.16 -0.63 8.06
C HIS A 68 6.22 -0.94 7.01
N LEU A 69 7.33 -0.19 6.97
CA LEU A 69 8.45 -0.44 6.07
C LEU A 69 9.16 -1.76 6.37
N GLY A 70 9.30 -2.11 7.66
CA GLY A 70 9.78 -3.41 8.11
C GLY A 70 8.90 -4.55 7.58
N GLU A 71 7.58 -4.45 7.70
CA GLU A 71 6.65 -5.46 7.17
C GLU A 71 6.71 -5.60 5.64
N LEU A 72 7.05 -4.55 4.89
CA LEU A 72 7.27 -4.64 3.44
C LEU A 72 8.57 -5.38 3.13
N ALA A 73 9.64 -5.02 3.83
CA ALA A 73 10.95 -5.65 3.71
C ALA A 73 10.91 -7.15 4.04
N GLU A 74 10.24 -7.50 5.15
CA GLU A 74 10.09 -8.87 5.61
C GLU A 74 9.38 -9.74 4.57
N ARG A 75 8.34 -9.22 3.90
CA ARG A 75 7.66 -9.93 2.80
C ARG A 75 8.60 -10.23 1.64
N GLU A 76 9.38 -9.24 1.20
CA GLU A 76 10.33 -9.43 0.11
C GLU A 76 11.40 -10.47 0.46
N VAL A 77 11.93 -10.40 1.68
CA VAL A 77 12.90 -11.37 2.19
C VAL A 77 12.29 -12.77 2.32
N GLU A 78 11.03 -12.88 2.79
CA GLU A 78 10.34 -14.16 2.94
C GLU A 78 10.13 -14.84 1.58
N VAL A 79 9.63 -14.11 0.58
CA VAL A 79 9.40 -14.63 -0.76
C VAL A 79 10.71 -15.06 -1.40
N LEU A 80 11.72 -14.18 -1.42
CA LEU A 80 13.01 -14.46 -2.07
C LEU A 80 13.86 -15.49 -1.32
N GLY A 81 13.70 -15.59 0.00
CA GLY A 81 14.33 -16.60 0.83
C GLY A 81 13.76 -18.00 0.59
N ARG A 82 12.44 -18.09 0.34
CA ARG A 82 11.74 -19.37 0.08
C ARG A 82 11.83 -19.82 -1.38
N LEU A 83 11.80 -18.88 -2.32
CA LEU A 83 11.64 -19.17 -3.74
C LEU A 83 12.92 -18.90 -4.51
N ARG A 84 13.61 -19.98 -4.88
CA ARG A 84 14.76 -19.95 -5.78
C ARG A 84 14.36 -20.60 -7.09
N THR A 85 13.66 -19.84 -7.94
CA THR A 85 13.21 -20.30 -9.25
C THR A 85 13.77 -19.40 -10.35
N PRO A 86 13.93 -19.89 -11.60
CA PRO A 86 14.69 -19.18 -12.63
C PRO A 86 14.01 -17.92 -13.17
N ARG A 87 12.82 -17.53 -12.69
CA ARG A 87 12.10 -16.32 -13.14
C ARG A 87 11.85 -15.32 -12.01
N LEU A 88 12.42 -15.53 -10.83
CA LEU A 88 12.39 -14.58 -9.71
C LEU A 88 13.81 -14.07 -9.49
N ILE A 89 13.97 -12.77 -9.23
CA ILE A 89 15.29 -12.17 -8.98
C ILE A 89 15.94 -12.88 -7.79
N ARG A 90 17.22 -13.23 -7.90
CA ARG A 90 17.89 -13.95 -6.82
C ARG A 90 18.30 -12.98 -5.71
N MET A 91 17.93 -13.29 -4.48
CA MET A 91 18.51 -12.68 -3.28
C MET A 91 19.74 -13.47 -2.85
N TYR A 92 20.84 -12.77 -2.60
CA TYR A 92 22.07 -13.33 -2.07
C TYR A 92 22.12 -13.25 -0.56
N ASP A 93 21.73 -12.11 0.01
CA ASP A 93 21.86 -11.84 1.44
C ASP A 93 20.95 -10.70 1.91
N THR A 94 20.85 -10.54 3.22
CA THR A 94 20.17 -9.44 3.91
C THR A 94 21.07 -8.89 5.00
N LEU A 95 21.33 -7.59 4.98
CA LEU A 95 22.21 -6.92 5.92
C LEU A 95 21.43 -5.86 6.70
N THR A 96 21.89 -5.56 7.91
CA THR A 96 21.48 -4.38 8.67
C THR A 96 22.68 -3.47 8.80
N VAL A 97 22.52 -2.20 8.44
CA VAL A 97 23.55 -1.18 8.63
C VAL A 97 23.65 -0.88 10.12
N ASP A 98 24.87 -0.91 10.64
CA ASP A 98 25.24 -0.47 11.98
C ASP A 98 26.35 0.57 11.79
N ASP A 99 25.95 1.84 11.74
CA ASP A 99 26.84 2.95 11.41
C ASP A 99 26.41 4.23 12.14
N PRO A 100 26.85 4.40 13.39
CA PRO A 100 26.52 5.58 14.19
C PRO A 100 27.01 6.91 13.60
N ASP A 101 28.02 6.87 12.72
CA ASP A 101 28.57 8.06 12.05
C ASP A 101 27.69 8.51 10.87
N HIS A 102 26.77 7.65 10.42
CA HIS A 102 25.75 7.91 9.42
C HIS A 102 24.33 7.62 9.96
N PRO A 103 23.79 8.44 10.89
CA PRO A 103 22.49 8.20 11.54
C PRO A 103 21.30 8.03 10.59
N GLU A 104 21.39 8.59 9.39
CA GLU A 104 20.37 8.45 8.34
C GLU A 104 20.33 7.05 7.70
N LEU A 105 21.44 6.32 7.77
CA LEU A 105 21.60 4.94 7.29
C LEU A 105 21.58 3.91 8.42
N ASP A 106 21.83 4.34 9.66
CA ASP A 106 21.87 3.44 10.80
C ASP A 106 20.55 2.64 10.95
N GLY A 107 20.70 1.35 11.24
CA GLY A 107 19.61 0.38 11.26
C GLY A 107 19.01 0.00 9.91
N ALA A 108 19.52 0.51 8.78
CA ALA A 108 18.93 0.26 7.46
C ALA A 108 19.00 -1.21 7.04
N THR A 109 17.86 -1.77 6.63
CA THR A 109 17.84 -3.08 5.99
C THR A 109 18.31 -2.94 4.54
N VAL A 110 19.32 -3.71 4.19
CA VAL A 110 19.87 -3.80 2.83
C VAL A 110 19.64 -5.20 2.29
N ILE A 111 18.89 -5.30 1.20
CA ILE A 111 18.69 -6.56 0.50
C ILE A 111 19.71 -6.64 -0.64
N VAL A 112 20.56 -7.68 -0.61
CA VAL A 112 21.58 -7.93 -1.63
C VAL A 112 20.99 -8.83 -2.71
N LEU A 113 20.86 -8.28 -3.92
CA LEU A 113 20.16 -8.90 -5.04
C LEU A 113 21.10 -9.14 -6.22
N GLU A 114 20.71 -10.06 -7.10
CA GLU A 114 21.27 -10.21 -8.43
C GLU A 114 21.15 -8.89 -9.22
N ARG A 115 22.22 -8.51 -9.94
CA ARG A 115 22.22 -7.28 -10.74
C ARG A 115 21.61 -7.55 -12.11
N ALA A 116 20.52 -6.85 -12.41
CA ALA A 116 19.95 -6.76 -13.75
C ALA A 116 20.69 -5.72 -14.61
N GLU A 117 20.62 -5.86 -15.94
CA GLU A 117 21.15 -4.87 -16.89
C GLU A 117 20.12 -3.76 -17.18
N GLY A 118 18.83 -4.04 -16.97
CA GLY A 118 17.76 -3.07 -17.09
C GLY A 118 16.41 -3.64 -16.68
N SER A 119 15.35 -2.90 -16.96
CA SER A 119 13.97 -3.26 -16.66
C SER A 119 13.08 -3.06 -17.88
N LEU A 120 11.89 -3.64 -17.86
CA LEU A 120 10.97 -3.61 -18.99
C LEU A 120 10.43 -2.20 -19.23
N ASP A 121 10.35 -1.33 -18.21
CA ASP A 121 10.02 0.08 -18.40
C ASP A 121 10.98 0.79 -19.36
N ALA A 122 12.29 0.59 -19.21
CA ALA A 122 13.30 1.14 -20.12
C ALA A 122 13.12 0.57 -21.55
N VAL A 123 12.75 -0.70 -21.69
CA VAL A 123 12.41 -1.26 -23.02
C VAL A 123 11.18 -0.60 -23.63
N LEU A 124 10.18 -0.29 -22.81
CA LEU A 124 8.96 0.37 -23.27
C LEU A 124 9.18 1.83 -23.69
N GLU A 125 10.28 2.47 -23.30
CA GLU A 125 10.66 3.80 -23.79
C GLU A 125 11.16 3.79 -25.24
N HIS A 126 11.57 2.63 -25.76
CA HIS A 126 12.09 2.49 -27.11
C HIS A 126 10.98 2.17 -28.12
N ASP A 127 11.10 2.74 -29.33
CA ASP A 127 10.24 2.46 -30.48
C ASP A 127 11.11 2.24 -31.73
N PRO A 128 10.90 1.17 -32.53
CA PRO A 128 9.89 0.11 -32.39
C PRO A 128 10.09 -0.76 -31.13
N LYS A 129 9.00 -1.39 -30.67
CA LYS A 129 9.08 -2.41 -29.61
C LYS A 129 9.91 -3.61 -30.08
N PRO A 130 10.68 -4.26 -29.18
CA PRO A 130 11.61 -5.30 -29.60
C PRO A 130 10.88 -6.54 -30.08
N GLU A 131 11.41 -7.18 -31.13
CA GLU A 131 10.89 -8.44 -31.66
C GLU A 131 10.88 -9.58 -30.62
N SER A 132 11.72 -9.47 -29.58
CA SER A 132 11.77 -10.39 -28.44
C SER A 132 10.59 -10.24 -27.46
N GLY A 133 9.70 -9.27 -27.64
CA GLY A 133 8.56 -9.00 -26.75
C GLY A 133 7.71 -10.24 -26.43
N PRO A 134 7.24 -11.02 -27.42
CA PRO A 134 6.56 -12.29 -27.20
C PRO A 134 7.32 -13.28 -26.29
N ALA A 135 8.64 -13.42 -26.49
CA ALA A 135 9.48 -14.31 -25.69
C ALA A 135 9.63 -13.81 -24.24
N MET A 136 9.73 -12.49 -24.04
CA MET A 136 9.73 -11.88 -22.71
C MET A 136 8.40 -12.15 -21.99
N LEU A 137 7.25 -12.01 -22.67
CA LEU A 137 5.93 -12.32 -22.11
C LEU A 137 5.81 -13.78 -21.67
N ALA A 138 6.36 -14.72 -22.43
CA ALA A 138 6.41 -16.12 -22.02
C ALA A 138 7.18 -16.31 -20.69
N GLN A 139 8.33 -15.65 -20.53
CA GLN A 139 9.12 -15.74 -19.30
C GLN A 139 8.46 -15.05 -18.11
N ILE A 140 7.79 -13.91 -18.32
CA ILE A 140 7.00 -13.21 -17.28
C ILE A 140 5.86 -14.13 -16.80
N CYS A 141 5.10 -14.71 -17.73
CA CYS A 141 4.02 -15.62 -17.41
C CYS A 141 4.53 -16.88 -16.69
N GLU A 142 5.69 -17.40 -17.10
CA GLU A 142 6.34 -18.51 -16.40
C GLU A 142 6.67 -18.15 -14.95
N GLY A 143 7.18 -16.93 -14.69
CA GLY A 143 7.46 -16.42 -13.35
C GLY A 143 6.21 -16.27 -12.49
N LEU A 144 5.12 -15.71 -13.03
CA LEU A 144 3.85 -15.63 -12.32
C LEU A 144 3.33 -17.00 -11.93
N ARG A 145 3.39 -17.97 -12.86
CA ARG A 145 2.98 -19.34 -12.57
C ARG A 145 3.85 -19.98 -11.47
N GLN A 146 5.16 -19.74 -11.49
CA GLN A 146 6.07 -20.23 -10.44
C GLN A 146 5.69 -19.64 -9.07
N LEU A 147 5.40 -18.34 -9.01
CA LEU A 147 4.99 -17.64 -7.80
C LEU A 147 3.62 -18.12 -7.28
N HIS A 148 2.62 -18.20 -8.16
CA HIS A 148 1.27 -18.66 -7.82
C HIS A 148 1.26 -20.11 -7.38
N HIS A 149 2.02 -20.97 -8.07
CA HIS A 149 2.20 -22.36 -7.67
C HIS A 149 2.86 -22.48 -6.30
N ALA A 150 3.74 -21.53 -5.95
CA ALA A 150 4.37 -21.45 -4.63
C ALA A 150 3.44 -20.93 -3.51
N GLY A 151 2.20 -20.54 -3.84
CA GLY A 151 1.24 -20.03 -2.87
C GLY A 151 1.31 -18.51 -2.67
N TRP A 152 1.87 -17.75 -3.61
CA TRP A 152 2.03 -16.29 -3.47
C TRP A 152 1.37 -15.54 -4.62
N VAL A 153 0.83 -14.36 -4.33
CA VAL A 153 0.40 -13.36 -5.33
C VAL A 153 1.46 -12.26 -5.38
N HIS A 154 1.83 -11.77 -6.56
CA HIS A 154 2.80 -10.68 -6.69
C HIS A 154 2.21 -9.34 -6.23
N GLY A 155 1.03 -9.00 -6.72
CA GLY A 155 0.22 -7.86 -6.28
C GLY A 155 0.63 -6.48 -6.81
N ASP A 156 1.79 -6.35 -7.45
CA ASP A 156 2.25 -5.09 -8.07
C ASP A 156 3.09 -5.38 -9.33
N LEU A 157 2.59 -6.25 -10.21
CA LEU A 157 3.26 -6.52 -11.48
C LEU A 157 3.15 -5.29 -12.40
N LYS A 158 4.30 -4.73 -12.76
CA LYS A 158 4.43 -3.59 -13.68
C LYS A 158 5.79 -3.63 -14.38
N PRO A 159 6.02 -2.86 -15.47
CA PRO A 159 7.27 -2.92 -16.22
C PRO A 159 8.54 -2.66 -15.39
N ALA A 160 8.49 -1.74 -14.43
CA ALA A 160 9.61 -1.48 -13.52
C ALA A 160 9.99 -2.69 -12.63
N ASN A 161 9.06 -3.63 -12.42
CA ASN A 161 9.24 -4.83 -11.60
C ASN A 161 9.58 -6.07 -12.45
N VAL A 162 9.78 -5.90 -13.76
CA VAL A 162 10.23 -6.93 -14.69
C VAL A 162 11.65 -6.59 -15.13
N LEU A 163 12.62 -7.36 -14.65
CA LEU A 163 14.04 -7.12 -14.85
C LEU A 163 14.60 -7.96 -16.01
N LEU A 164 15.54 -7.36 -16.75
CA LEU A 164 16.29 -7.99 -17.83
C LEU A 164 17.71 -8.28 -17.38
N MET A 165 18.08 -9.56 -17.49
CA MET A 165 19.37 -10.06 -17.06
C MET A 165 20.40 -9.98 -18.19
N ALA A 166 21.68 -10.07 -17.83
CA ALA A 166 22.78 -10.04 -18.81
C ALA A 166 22.74 -11.18 -19.84
N ASP A 167 22.12 -12.31 -19.49
CA ASP A 167 21.91 -13.44 -20.40
C ASP A 167 20.65 -13.30 -21.28
N GLY A 168 19.97 -12.14 -21.22
CA GLY A 168 18.74 -11.86 -21.96
C GLY A 168 17.49 -12.48 -21.33
N SER A 169 17.61 -13.15 -20.20
CA SER A 169 16.45 -13.71 -19.50
C SER A 169 15.72 -12.67 -18.64
N VAL A 170 14.48 -12.98 -18.29
CA VAL A 170 13.61 -12.14 -17.47
C VAL A 170 13.57 -12.66 -16.04
N ARG A 171 13.52 -11.73 -15.08
CA ARG A 171 13.25 -11.98 -13.65
C ARG A 171 12.17 -11.03 -13.16
N LEU A 172 11.20 -11.56 -12.41
CA LEU A 172 10.28 -10.74 -11.61
C LEU A 172 10.99 -10.28 -10.34
N ALA A 173 10.72 -9.04 -9.93
CA ALA A 173 11.33 -8.41 -8.77
C ALA A 173 10.31 -7.56 -7.99
N ASP A 174 10.74 -7.05 -6.83
CA ASP A 174 9.96 -6.20 -5.94
C ASP A 174 8.70 -6.89 -5.37
N PHE A 175 8.94 -7.78 -4.41
CA PHE A 175 7.89 -8.57 -3.73
C PHE A 175 7.35 -7.90 -2.47
N ASN A 176 7.54 -6.59 -2.32
CA ASN A 176 7.06 -5.83 -1.15
C ASN A 176 5.53 -5.91 -0.99
N MET A 177 4.80 -6.00 -2.10
CA MET A 177 3.33 -6.17 -2.13
C MET A 177 2.88 -7.64 -2.21
N ALA A 178 3.82 -8.58 -2.20
CA ALA A 178 3.48 -9.98 -2.33
C ALA A 178 2.71 -10.47 -1.11
N ALA A 179 1.77 -11.37 -1.33
CA ALA A 179 0.89 -11.87 -0.29
C ALA A 179 0.72 -13.39 -0.40
N GLU A 180 0.86 -14.09 0.74
CA GLU A 180 0.69 -15.54 0.83
C GLU A 180 -0.80 -15.90 0.74
N LEU A 181 -1.11 -16.93 -0.06
CA LEU A 181 -2.47 -17.39 -0.29
C LEU A 181 -3.01 -18.14 0.92
N GLU A 182 -4.07 -17.60 1.50
CA GLU A 182 -4.96 -18.26 2.44
C GLU A 182 -6.14 -18.89 1.66
N GLY A 183 -5.90 -20.07 1.09
CA GLY A 183 -6.87 -20.75 0.23
C GLY A 183 -6.89 -20.16 -1.18
N THR A 184 -7.91 -19.34 -1.50
CA THR A 184 -8.11 -18.77 -2.85
C THR A 184 -7.77 -17.28 -2.95
N HIS A 185 -7.34 -16.66 -1.84
CA HIS A 185 -7.12 -15.22 -1.72
C HIS A 185 -5.93 -14.96 -0.79
N ALA A 186 -5.38 -13.75 -0.84
CA ALA A 186 -4.37 -13.25 0.09
C ALA A 186 -4.74 -11.84 0.55
N TYR A 187 -3.95 -11.29 1.47
CA TYR A 187 -4.12 -9.93 2.00
C TYR A 187 -2.86 -9.11 1.77
N ALA A 188 -2.99 -8.03 1.00
CA ALA A 188 -1.90 -7.12 0.67
C ALA A 188 -2.13 -5.72 1.27
N PRO A 189 -1.06 -4.95 1.52
CA PRO A 189 -1.16 -3.52 1.81
C PRO A 189 -1.96 -2.77 0.73
N ALA A 190 -2.63 -1.69 1.12
CA ALA A 190 -3.40 -0.85 0.19
C ALA A 190 -2.49 0.12 -0.59
N PHE A 191 -1.56 -0.43 -1.37
CA PHE A 191 -0.81 0.28 -2.39
C PHE A 191 -1.12 -0.34 -3.75
N ALA A 192 -1.27 0.51 -4.76
CA ALA A 192 -1.60 0.10 -6.10
C ALA A 192 -0.86 0.99 -7.10
N THR A 193 -0.49 0.40 -8.24
CA THR A 193 -0.08 1.14 -9.44
C THR A 193 -1.28 1.14 -10.39
N PRO A 194 -2.13 2.19 -10.42
CA PRO A 194 -3.48 2.09 -10.97
C PRO A 194 -3.55 1.64 -12.43
N ASP A 195 -2.53 1.97 -13.22
CA ASP A 195 -2.42 1.56 -14.63
C ASP A 195 -2.41 0.03 -14.84
N TYR A 196 -1.95 -0.74 -13.85
CA TYR A 196 -1.84 -2.20 -13.91
C TYR A 196 -2.77 -2.90 -12.90
N THR A 197 -3.49 -2.14 -12.10
CA THR A 197 -4.40 -2.66 -11.06
C THR A 197 -5.76 -3.02 -11.67
N PRO A 198 -6.32 -4.20 -11.37
CA PRO A 198 -7.65 -4.56 -11.85
C PRO A 198 -8.74 -3.71 -11.20
N PRO A 199 -9.90 -3.53 -11.86
CA PRO A 199 -10.95 -2.59 -11.44
C PRO A 199 -11.48 -2.84 -10.02
N GLU A 200 -11.59 -4.10 -9.60
CA GLU A 200 -12.02 -4.47 -8.25
C GLU A 200 -11.03 -4.09 -7.13
N LEU A 201 -9.79 -3.73 -7.48
CA LEU A 201 -8.75 -3.29 -6.55
C LEU A 201 -8.44 -1.78 -6.65
N LEU A 202 -9.14 -1.03 -7.51
CA LEU A 202 -8.99 0.43 -7.60
C LEU A 202 -9.67 1.15 -6.43
N TRP A 203 -10.79 0.61 -5.92
CA TRP A 203 -11.42 1.02 -4.66
C TRP A 203 -11.82 -0.21 -3.85
N PRO A 204 -10.83 -0.93 -3.28
CA PRO A 204 -11.09 -2.15 -2.56
C PRO A 204 -11.76 -1.85 -1.22
N GLU A 205 -12.66 -2.72 -0.79
CA GLU A 205 -13.04 -2.78 0.62
C GLU A 205 -11.82 -3.25 1.42
N MET A 206 -11.50 -2.54 2.51
CA MET A 206 -10.41 -2.88 3.42
C MET A 206 -10.97 -3.50 4.68
N ASP A 207 -10.45 -4.66 5.06
CA ASP A 207 -10.67 -5.25 6.38
C ASP A 207 -9.48 -5.00 7.30
N GLU A 208 -9.55 -5.49 8.54
CA GLU A 208 -8.45 -5.39 9.52
C GLU A 208 -7.15 -6.08 9.06
N ARG A 209 -7.23 -6.97 8.06
CA ARG A 209 -6.10 -7.73 7.50
C ARG A 209 -5.52 -7.08 6.24
N GLY A 210 -6.25 -6.17 5.61
CA GLY A 210 -5.81 -5.38 4.46
C GLY A 210 -6.74 -5.53 3.25
N THR A 211 -6.16 -5.43 2.05
CA THR A 211 -6.90 -5.57 0.79
C THR A 211 -6.88 -7.02 0.32
N ARG A 212 -8.06 -7.60 0.09
CA ARG A 212 -8.18 -8.95 -0.45
C ARG A 212 -7.71 -9.02 -1.90
N ILE A 213 -6.62 -9.74 -2.15
CA ILE A 213 -6.02 -9.92 -3.47
C ILE A 213 -6.07 -11.39 -3.92
N ARG A 214 -5.99 -11.63 -5.23
CA ARG A 214 -6.06 -12.96 -5.86
C ARG A 214 -5.00 -13.10 -6.95
N PRO A 215 -4.61 -14.33 -7.33
CA PRO A 215 -3.72 -14.56 -8.48
C PRO A 215 -4.22 -13.92 -9.79
N SER A 216 -5.54 -13.76 -9.95
CA SER A 216 -6.16 -13.12 -11.11
C SER A 216 -5.92 -11.60 -11.18
N ALA A 217 -5.39 -10.97 -10.13
CA ALA A 217 -4.89 -9.60 -10.19
C ALA A 217 -3.59 -9.51 -11.01
N ASP A 218 -2.66 -10.43 -10.80
CA ASP A 218 -1.43 -10.50 -11.58
C ASP A 218 -1.71 -10.86 -13.05
N VAL A 219 -2.75 -11.66 -13.31
CA VAL A 219 -3.21 -11.98 -14.66
C VAL A 219 -3.73 -10.74 -15.39
N TRP A 220 -4.47 -9.87 -14.70
CA TRP A 220 -4.91 -8.58 -15.27
C TRP A 220 -3.70 -7.71 -15.61
N ALA A 221 -2.79 -7.53 -14.65
CA ALA A 221 -1.57 -6.75 -14.85
C ALA A 221 -0.72 -7.27 -16.03
N PHE A 222 -0.64 -8.60 -16.18
CA PHE A 222 0.00 -9.24 -17.33
C PHE A 222 -0.70 -8.88 -18.64
N GLY A 223 -2.03 -8.87 -18.69
CA GLY A 223 -2.79 -8.48 -19.88
C GLY A 223 -2.51 -7.04 -20.32
N VAL A 224 -2.44 -6.12 -19.36
CA VAL A 224 -2.06 -4.72 -19.62
C VAL A 224 -0.62 -4.65 -20.16
N LEU A 225 0.32 -5.31 -19.48
CA LEU A 225 1.73 -5.32 -19.85
C LEU A 225 1.94 -5.96 -21.24
N ALA A 226 1.24 -7.04 -21.56
CA ALA A 226 1.30 -7.69 -22.87
C ALA A 226 0.84 -6.78 -23.99
N HIS A 227 -0.29 -6.09 -23.81
CA HIS A 227 -0.76 -5.13 -24.81
C HIS A 227 0.24 -3.98 -25.00
N LEU A 228 0.76 -3.44 -23.89
CA LEU A 228 1.72 -2.34 -23.91
C LEU A 228 3.03 -2.72 -24.58
N LEU A 229 3.56 -3.91 -24.30
CA LEU A 229 4.81 -4.39 -24.90
C LEU A 229 4.67 -4.72 -26.39
N LEU A 230 3.52 -5.23 -26.82
CA LEU A 230 3.30 -5.61 -28.22
C LEU A 230 2.89 -4.43 -29.11
N THR A 231 2.29 -3.38 -28.54
CA THR A 231 1.68 -2.29 -29.32
C THR A 231 2.19 -0.90 -28.97
N GLY A 232 2.88 -0.74 -27.84
CA GLY A 232 3.27 0.57 -27.31
C GLY A 232 2.14 1.38 -26.70
N THR A 233 0.92 0.86 -26.62
CA THR A 233 -0.25 1.58 -26.10
C THR A 233 -0.97 0.81 -24.98
N PHE A 234 -1.70 1.51 -24.12
CA PHE A 234 -2.52 0.87 -23.10
C PHE A 234 -3.82 0.29 -23.71
N PRO A 235 -4.34 -0.84 -23.19
CA PRO A 235 -5.56 -1.46 -23.69
C PRO A 235 -6.85 -0.70 -23.30
N LEU A 236 -6.74 0.33 -22.46
CA LEU A 236 -7.84 1.18 -22.01
C LEU A 236 -7.55 2.65 -22.33
N PRO A 237 -8.57 3.46 -22.65
CA PRO A 237 -8.39 4.88 -22.94
C PRO A 237 -7.93 5.71 -21.76
N GLY A 238 -7.18 6.77 -22.06
CA GLY A 238 -6.82 7.79 -21.09
C GLY A 238 -5.39 8.28 -21.26
N GLY A 239 -5.20 9.60 -21.28
CA GLY A 239 -3.88 10.22 -21.32
C GLY A 239 -3.15 10.20 -19.97
N SER A 240 -3.91 10.14 -18.86
CA SER A 240 -3.37 10.03 -17.50
C SER A 240 -3.70 8.69 -16.85
N THR A 241 -2.99 8.37 -15.77
CA THR A 241 -3.22 7.16 -14.96
C THR A 241 -4.63 7.14 -14.36
N GLU A 242 -5.14 8.28 -13.90
CA GLU A 242 -6.48 8.41 -13.33
C GLU A 242 -7.56 8.16 -14.39
N ALA A 243 -7.36 8.68 -15.61
CA ALA A 243 -8.29 8.47 -16.72
C ALA A 243 -8.34 6.99 -17.14
N ARG A 244 -7.20 6.29 -17.14
CA ARG A 244 -7.14 4.85 -17.43
C ARG A 244 -7.76 4.00 -16.33
N ALA A 245 -7.59 4.38 -15.06
CA ALA A 245 -8.24 3.74 -13.92
C ALA A 245 -9.78 3.89 -13.98
N ASP A 246 -10.27 5.10 -14.28
CA ASP A 246 -11.71 5.32 -14.53
C ASP A 246 -12.20 4.46 -15.72
N ALA A 247 -11.45 4.42 -16.82
CA ALA A 247 -11.79 3.60 -17.97
C ALA A 247 -11.86 2.10 -17.63
N ALA A 248 -10.93 1.57 -16.82
CA ALA A 248 -10.99 0.18 -16.32
C ALA A 248 -12.29 -0.09 -15.55
N THR A 249 -12.76 0.90 -14.80
CA THR A 249 -13.95 0.81 -13.96
C THR A 249 -15.22 0.82 -14.80
N ARG A 250 -15.28 1.71 -15.81
CA ARG A 250 -16.37 1.74 -16.78
C ARG A 250 -16.39 0.46 -17.62
N TYR A 251 -15.21 -0.04 -18.01
CA TYR A 251 -15.07 -1.31 -18.73
C TYR A 251 -15.63 -2.48 -17.91
N ALA A 252 -15.32 -2.55 -16.62
CA ALA A 252 -15.85 -3.58 -15.73
C ALA A 252 -17.38 -3.58 -15.62
N ARG A 253 -18.02 -2.43 -15.88
CA ARG A 253 -19.48 -2.23 -15.87
C ARG A 253 -20.12 -2.34 -17.26
N GLY A 254 -19.35 -2.68 -18.29
CA GLY A 254 -19.81 -2.76 -19.68
C GLY A 254 -20.06 -1.40 -20.35
N ALA A 255 -19.54 -0.31 -19.80
CA ALA A 255 -19.71 1.06 -20.30
C ALA A 255 -18.47 1.60 -21.04
N GLU A 256 -17.49 0.74 -21.33
CA GLU A 256 -16.28 1.04 -22.10
C GLU A 256 -15.81 -0.24 -22.79
N GLU A 257 -15.08 -0.11 -23.89
CA GLU A 257 -14.49 -1.24 -24.62
C GLU A 257 -12.96 -1.23 -24.55
N LEU A 258 -12.34 -2.41 -24.71
CA LEU A 258 -10.89 -2.50 -24.84
C LEU A 258 -10.45 -1.88 -26.17
N ARG A 259 -9.42 -1.03 -26.12
CA ARG A 259 -8.78 -0.43 -27.30
C ARG A 259 -7.59 -1.28 -27.74
N LEU A 260 -7.88 -2.45 -28.28
CA LEU A 260 -6.85 -3.35 -28.79
C LEU A 260 -6.44 -2.95 -30.21
N SER A 261 -5.14 -2.77 -30.44
CA SER A 261 -4.60 -2.42 -31.76
C SER A 261 -5.08 -3.39 -32.86
N PRO A 262 -5.52 -2.91 -34.04
CA PRO A 262 -5.85 -3.78 -35.18
C PRO A 262 -4.66 -4.63 -35.65
N GLY A 263 -3.42 -4.15 -35.45
CA GLY A 263 -2.21 -4.87 -35.82
C GLY A 263 -1.81 -5.99 -34.85
N LEU A 264 -2.55 -6.18 -33.76
CA LEU A 264 -2.30 -7.23 -32.78
C LEU A 264 -2.66 -8.60 -33.37
N PRO A 265 -1.74 -9.59 -33.38
CA PRO A 265 -2.05 -10.93 -33.87
C PRO A 265 -3.20 -11.58 -33.08
N GLU A 266 -4.02 -12.38 -33.75
CA GLU A 266 -5.27 -12.90 -33.17
C GLU A 266 -5.04 -13.70 -31.87
N LEU A 267 -4.00 -14.55 -31.84
CA LEU A 267 -3.67 -15.30 -30.62
C LEU A 267 -3.36 -14.37 -29.43
N TRP A 268 -2.69 -13.24 -29.68
CA TRP A 268 -2.40 -12.26 -28.64
C TRP A 268 -3.63 -11.47 -28.23
N ARG A 269 -4.53 -11.17 -29.19
CA ARG A 269 -5.85 -10.57 -28.90
C ARG A 269 -6.65 -11.46 -27.95
N GLU A 270 -6.79 -12.75 -28.27
CA GLU A 270 -7.49 -13.71 -27.42
C GLU A 270 -6.88 -13.83 -26.01
N ILE A 271 -5.55 -13.84 -25.92
CA ILE A 271 -4.84 -13.87 -24.64
C ILE A 271 -5.14 -12.62 -23.81
N ILE A 272 -5.00 -11.44 -24.40
CA ILE A 272 -5.19 -10.16 -23.71
C ILE A 272 -6.65 -10.01 -23.26
N VAL A 273 -7.63 -10.38 -24.10
CA VAL A 273 -9.05 -10.38 -23.71
C VAL A 273 -9.31 -11.33 -22.53
N ALA A 274 -8.73 -12.53 -22.56
CA ALA A 274 -8.91 -13.50 -21.47
C ALA A 274 -8.24 -13.06 -20.15
N CYS A 275 -7.15 -12.30 -20.22
CA CYS A 275 -6.49 -11.69 -19.06
C CYS A 275 -7.29 -10.52 -18.50
N LEU A 276 -7.86 -9.69 -19.38
CA LEU A 276 -8.60 -8.48 -19.03
C LEU A 276 -10.10 -8.74 -18.85
N ALA A 277 -10.52 -9.97 -18.54
CA ALA A 277 -11.94 -10.22 -18.26
C ALA A 277 -12.41 -9.33 -17.08
N PRO A 278 -13.62 -8.74 -17.16
CA PRO A 278 -14.12 -7.78 -16.18
C PRO A 278 -14.03 -8.26 -14.74
N THR A 279 -14.46 -9.49 -14.48
CA THR A 279 -14.47 -10.05 -13.13
C THR A 279 -13.28 -10.98 -12.88
N HIS A 280 -12.83 -11.03 -11.63
CA HIS A 280 -11.72 -11.90 -11.23
C HIS A 280 -11.97 -13.39 -11.49
N ALA A 281 -13.24 -13.83 -11.59
CA ALA A 281 -13.65 -15.23 -11.74
C ALA A 281 -13.64 -15.68 -13.21
N GLU A 282 -13.87 -14.74 -14.13
CA GLU A 282 -13.85 -14.99 -15.57
C GLU A 282 -12.43 -14.98 -16.15
N ARG A 283 -11.47 -14.37 -15.44
CA ARG A 283 -10.07 -14.29 -15.90
C ARG A 283 -9.43 -15.67 -16.00
N ILE A 284 -8.68 -15.85 -17.08
CA ILE A 284 -7.91 -17.06 -17.31
C ILE A 284 -6.93 -17.33 -16.16
N THR A 285 -6.75 -18.60 -15.77
CA THR A 285 -5.77 -18.96 -14.74
C THR A 285 -4.35 -18.86 -15.28
N ALA A 286 -3.36 -18.55 -14.43
CA ALA A 286 -1.95 -18.47 -14.85
C ALA A 286 -1.43 -19.74 -15.54
N GLU A 287 -1.90 -20.92 -15.10
CA GLU A 287 -1.55 -22.20 -15.71
C GLU A 287 -2.13 -22.35 -17.13
N ALA A 288 -3.37 -21.93 -17.37
CA ALA A 288 -3.96 -21.94 -18.71
C ALA A 288 -3.37 -20.84 -19.60
N LEU A 289 -3.05 -19.68 -19.01
CA LEU A 289 -2.43 -18.55 -19.66
C LEU A 289 -1.07 -18.91 -20.25
N LEU A 290 -0.19 -19.53 -19.46
CA LEU A 290 1.17 -19.88 -19.90
C LEU A 290 1.15 -20.74 -21.17
N ARG A 291 0.24 -21.72 -21.25
CA ARG A 291 0.11 -22.57 -22.44
C ARG A 291 -0.29 -21.79 -23.69
N ARG A 292 -1.10 -20.74 -23.57
CA ARG A 292 -1.49 -19.90 -24.70
C ARG A 292 -0.35 -18.96 -25.09
N VAL A 293 0.30 -18.36 -24.09
CA VAL A 293 1.44 -17.47 -24.28
C VAL A 293 2.62 -18.19 -24.94
N GLU A 294 2.99 -19.38 -24.50
CA GLU A 294 4.07 -20.18 -25.12
C GLU A 294 3.80 -20.47 -26.59
N ARG A 295 2.53 -20.78 -26.95
CA ARG A 295 2.14 -21.00 -28.35
C ARG A 295 2.23 -19.71 -29.17
N ALA A 296 1.70 -18.61 -28.64
CA ALA A 296 1.70 -17.32 -29.33
C ALA A 296 3.11 -16.74 -29.49
N ALA A 297 4.00 -17.00 -28.53
CA ALA A 297 5.40 -16.61 -28.56
C ALA A 297 6.32 -17.58 -29.31
N GLN A 298 5.80 -18.74 -29.74
CA GLN A 298 6.60 -19.86 -30.25
C GLN A 298 7.74 -20.26 -29.30
N ALA A 299 7.50 -20.11 -28.00
CA ALA A 299 8.47 -20.40 -26.95
C ALA A 299 8.48 -21.91 -26.61
N PRO A 300 9.63 -22.46 -26.16
CA PRO A 300 9.68 -23.80 -25.60
C PRO A 300 8.71 -23.96 -24.43
N ARG A 301 8.17 -25.16 -24.25
CA ARG A 301 7.29 -25.45 -23.12
C ARG A 301 8.06 -25.40 -21.81
N SER A 302 7.50 -24.70 -20.83
CA SER A 302 8.02 -24.63 -19.48
C SER A 302 7.91 -25.98 -18.79
N GLY A 303 8.88 -26.28 -17.92
CA GLY A 303 8.90 -27.51 -17.14
C GLY A 303 7.72 -27.64 -16.19
N ARG A 304 7.35 -28.89 -15.88
CA ARG A 304 6.39 -29.18 -14.81
C ARG A 304 6.97 -28.73 -13.48
N LEU A 305 6.19 -27.99 -12.70
CA LEU A 305 6.61 -27.60 -11.35
C LEU A 305 6.51 -28.80 -10.42
N PRO A 306 7.45 -28.95 -9.47
CA PRO A 306 7.37 -30.01 -8.48
C PRO A 306 6.10 -29.84 -7.66
N ARG A 307 5.46 -30.95 -7.27
CA ARG A 307 4.34 -30.87 -6.32
C ARG A 307 4.85 -30.22 -5.04
N LEU A 308 4.24 -29.09 -4.66
CA LEU A 308 4.49 -28.56 -3.34
C LEU A 308 4.08 -29.63 -2.33
N ARG A 309 5.00 -30.01 -1.43
CA ARG A 309 4.59 -30.71 -0.23
C ARG A 309 3.78 -29.70 0.56
N THR A 310 2.46 -29.91 0.64
CA THR A 310 1.59 -29.19 1.56
C THR A 310 2.10 -29.47 2.97
N ARG A 311 3.04 -28.65 3.45
CA ARG A 311 3.24 -28.51 4.88
C ARG A 311 2.01 -27.74 5.34
N PHE A 312 0.96 -28.49 5.66
CA PHE A 312 -0.08 -28.04 6.58
C PHE A 312 0.65 -27.67 7.86
N TRP A 313 1.10 -26.42 7.94
CA TRP A 313 1.54 -25.81 9.16
C TRP A 313 0.25 -25.49 9.93
N HIS A 314 -0.33 -26.53 10.52
CA HIS A 314 -1.00 -26.32 11.79
C HIS A 314 0.01 -25.59 12.65
N ARG A 315 -0.29 -24.35 13.04
CA ARG A 315 0.22 -23.80 14.30
C ARG A 315 -0.13 -24.84 15.36
N ARG A 316 0.76 -25.80 15.63
CA ARG A 316 0.54 -26.83 16.65
C ARG A 316 0.46 -26.09 17.98
N PRO A 317 -0.67 -26.10 18.71
CA PRO A 317 -0.59 -25.81 20.12
C PRO A 317 0.22 -26.96 20.72
N VAL A 318 1.30 -26.67 21.45
CA VAL A 318 1.99 -27.70 22.20
C VAL A 318 1.06 -28.15 23.31
N VAL A 319 0.37 -29.27 23.10
CA VAL A 319 -0.32 -30.03 24.15
C VAL A 319 0.46 -31.33 24.31
N THR A 320 1.37 -31.35 25.28
CA THR A 320 1.94 -32.60 25.80
C THR A 320 1.24 -32.94 27.11
N ALA A 321 0.48 -34.04 27.08
CA ALA A 321 -0.20 -34.62 28.23
C ALA A 321 0.78 -35.39 29.14
N LEU A 322 0.52 -35.28 30.45
CA LEU A 322 1.20 -35.90 31.59
C LEU A 322 0.93 -37.41 31.72
N LEU A 323 1.78 -38.12 32.48
CA LEU A 323 1.54 -39.13 33.54
C LEU A 323 2.92 -39.75 33.89
N ALA A 324 3.45 -39.82 35.12
CA ALA A 324 2.84 -40.20 36.41
C ALA A 324 3.68 -39.67 37.62
N THR A 325 3.08 -38.90 38.55
CA THR A 325 2.80 -39.18 40.00
C THR A 325 3.96 -39.75 40.85
N ALA A 326 4.33 -39.27 42.06
CA ALA A 326 3.78 -38.27 42.98
C ALA A 326 4.79 -37.99 44.13
N LEU A 327 4.87 -36.74 44.63
CA LEU A 327 4.84 -36.36 46.07
C LEU A 327 4.82 -34.81 46.22
N VAL A 328 3.61 -34.22 46.25
CA VAL A 328 3.05 -33.27 47.27
C VAL A 328 4.10 -32.41 48.04
N LEU A 329 4.20 -31.07 48.00
CA LEU A 329 3.21 -29.97 48.20
C LEU A 329 3.86 -28.55 47.90
N PRO A 330 3.14 -27.40 47.98
CA PRO A 330 2.85 -26.50 46.86
C PRO A 330 3.66 -25.18 46.84
N THR A 331 3.80 -24.54 45.68
CA THR A 331 3.72 -23.06 45.50
C THR A 331 4.03 -22.68 44.04
N GLY A 332 3.26 -21.72 43.50
CA GLY A 332 3.77 -20.77 42.51
C GLY A 332 3.57 -21.08 41.02
N LEU A 333 2.46 -20.58 40.49
CA LEU A 333 2.21 -20.12 39.12
C LEU A 333 3.41 -19.95 38.15
N VAL A 334 3.32 -20.68 37.03
CA VAL A 334 3.49 -20.29 35.60
C VAL A 334 4.27 -19.00 35.25
N GLY A 335 5.20 -19.13 34.30
CA GLY A 335 5.36 -18.13 33.23
C GLY A 335 6.79 -17.88 32.74
N GLY A 336 7.17 -18.50 31.63
CA GLY A 336 8.31 -18.05 30.82
C GLY A 336 7.93 -16.86 29.92
N ALA A 337 8.91 -15.96 29.75
CA ALA A 337 9.15 -15.03 28.63
C ALA A 337 8.03 -14.05 28.23
N TYR A 338 8.23 -12.76 28.54
CA TYR A 338 8.29 -11.60 27.61
C TYR A 338 8.53 -10.36 28.48
N VAL A 339 9.68 -9.70 28.32
CA VAL A 339 10.07 -8.55 29.16
C VAL A 339 9.37 -7.29 28.66
N TYR A 340 8.46 -6.74 29.48
CA TYR A 340 8.09 -5.33 29.51
C TYR A 340 8.58 -4.76 30.84
N VAL A 341 9.31 -3.64 30.81
CA VAL A 341 9.85 -3.00 32.02
C VAL A 341 8.76 -2.09 32.62
N HIS A 342 8.35 -2.36 33.85
CA HIS A 342 7.43 -1.57 34.69
C HIS A 342 8.23 -0.76 35.74
N HIS A 343 7.67 0.35 36.26
CA HIS A 343 8.14 0.97 37.51
C HIS A 343 7.67 0.16 38.74
N ASP A 344 8.35 0.34 39.88
CA ASP A 344 8.23 -0.49 41.11
C ASP A 344 6.85 -0.51 41.80
N ASP A 345 5.87 0.27 41.35
CA ASP A 345 4.49 0.29 41.86
C ASP A 345 3.45 -0.29 40.89
N GLY A 346 3.89 -0.84 39.75
CA GLY A 346 3.04 -1.56 38.80
C GLY A 346 2.16 -0.69 37.92
N THR A 347 2.38 0.63 37.87
CA THR A 347 1.66 1.51 36.94
C THR A 347 2.28 1.50 35.53
N PRO A 348 1.48 1.43 34.45
CA PRO A 348 1.98 1.64 33.09
C PRO A 348 2.43 3.10 32.90
N VAL A 349 3.60 3.32 32.29
CA VAL A 349 4.27 4.63 32.14
C VAL A 349 3.40 5.74 31.49
N TYR A 350 2.31 5.40 30.78
CA TYR A 350 1.41 6.39 30.19
C TYR A 350 0.42 7.03 31.18
N GLU A 351 0.31 6.52 32.41
CA GLU A 351 -0.68 6.99 33.39
C GLU A 351 -0.14 8.05 34.36
N ALA A 352 1.16 8.36 34.31
CA ALA A 352 1.83 9.29 35.22
C ALA A 352 1.85 10.77 34.79
N LEU A 353 1.11 11.16 33.74
CA LEU A 353 1.05 12.56 33.29
C LEU A 353 -0.07 13.34 34.02
N PRO A 354 0.19 14.59 34.46
CA PRO A 354 -0.78 15.39 35.22
C PRO A 354 -2.10 15.56 34.45
N ALA A 355 -3.23 15.48 35.17
CA ALA A 355 -4.60 15.45 34.63
C ALA A 355 -4.97 16.62 33.71
N ALA A 356 -4.21 17.73 33.75
CA ALA A 356 -4.33 18.86 32.83
C ALA A 356 -3.85 18.59 31.39
N SER A 357 -3.22 17.44 31.14
CA SER A 357 -2.59 17.07 29.85
C SER A 357 -3.31 15.91 29.14
N ARG A 358 -4.46 15.46 29.65
CA ARG A 358 -5.24 14.38 29.03
C ARG A 358 -5.86 14.91 27.73
N ALA A 359 -5.35 14.43 26.60
CA ALA A 359 -5.89 14.73 25.29
C ALA A 359 -7.37 14.29 25.22
N PRO A 360 -8.26 15.14 24.68
CA PRO A 360 -9.70 14.87 24.61
C PRO A 360 -10.00 13.76 23.61
N MET A 361 -10.87 12.84 24.02
CA MET A 361 -10.98 11.49 23.46
C MET A 361 -12.09 11.42 22.39
N GLY A 362 -11.92 10.56 21.39
CA GLY A 362 -13.06 10.08 20.60
C GLY A 362 -14.06 9.30 21.48
N GLY A 363 -15.26 9.03 20.99
CA GLY A 363 -16.33 8.32 21.72
C GLY A 363 -15.99 6.90 22.24
N ASP A 364 -14.81 6.36 21.92
CA ASP A 364 -14.24 5.09 22.39
C ASP A 364 -13.07 5.26 23.37
N GLY A 365 -12.75 6.49 23.79
CA GLY A 365 -11.63 6.76 24.67
C GLY A 365 -10.26 6.70 23.98
N LYS A 366 -10.18 6.85 22.64
CA LYS A 366 -8.89 6.88 21.92
C LYS A 366 -8.92 7.95 20.83
N VAL A 367 -7.87 8.77 20.77
CA VAL A 367 -7.68 9.72 19.65
C VAL A 367 -6.78 9.08 18.61
N SER A 368 -7.23 9.01 17.36
CA SER A 368 -6.41 8.48 16.28
C SER A 368 -5.29 9.45 15.91
N VAL A 369 -4.15 8.91 15.47
CA VAL A 369 -2.94 9.69 15.14
C VAL A 369 -3.24 10.59 13.95
N GLY A 370 -3.05 11.91 14.11
CA GLY A 370 -3.52 12.99 13.23
C GLY A 370 -4.38 13.97 14.00
N TYR A 371 -5.54 13.51 14.48
CA TYR A 371 -6.54 14.34 15.15
C TYR A 371 -6.14 14.81 16.56
N HIS A 372 -5.13 14.21 17.20
CA HIS A 372 -4.57 14.67 18.47
C HIS A 372 -4.01 16.10 18.41
N ARG A 373 -3.78 16.64 17.21
CA ARG A 373 -3.40 18.03 16.98
C ARG A 373 -4.54 19.02 17.22
N CYS A 374 -5.79 18.54 17.23
CA CYS A 374 -6.95 19.37 17.51
C CYS A 374 -6.95 19.76 18.99
N PRO A 375 -6.91 21.06 19.33
CA PRO A 375 -6.98 21.49 20.72
C PRO A 375 -8.26 21.02 21.38
N ARG A 376 -8.20 20.79 22.70
CA ARG A 376 -9.40 20.55 23.49
C ARG A 376 -10.34 21.73 23.39
N ASP A 377 -11.63 21.43 23.37
CA ASP A 377 -12.69 22.43 23.32
C ASP A 377 -12.68 23.22 22.01
N SER A 378 -12.42 22.53 20.90
CA SER A 378 -12.39 23.09 19.55
C SER A 378 -12.99 22.12 18.54
N VAL A 379 -13.48 22.64 17.42
CA VAL A 379 -13.69 21.84 16.21
C VAL A 379 -12.50 22.06 15.28
N CYS A 380 -12.01 21.00 14.65
CA CYS A 380 -10.89 21.09 13.73
C CYS A 380 -11.24 20.48 12.37
N PHE A 381 -10.81 21.16 11.31
CA PHE A 381 -10.95 20.69 9.94
C PHE A 381 -9.56 20.51 9.33
N PHE A 382 -9.43 19.52 8.44
CA PHE A 382 -8.15 19.05 7.92
C PHE A 382 -8.19 18.92 6.39
N SER A 383 -7.09 19.30 5.75
CA SER A 383 -6.91 19.20 4.28
C SER A 383 -6.70 17.76 3.79
N GLU A 384 -6.35 16.82 4.68
CA GLU A 384 -6.23 15.40 4.37
C GLU A 384 -7.12 14.53 5.28
N HIS A 385 -7.26 13.25 4.91
CA HIS A 385 -7.99 12.26 5.69
C HIS A 385 -7.20 11.89 6.96
N ASN A 386 -7.91 11.41 7.98
CA ASN A 386 -7.36 10.92 9.25
C ASN A 386 -6.62 12.01 10.06
N GLY A 387 -7.09 13.26 10.00
CA GLY A 387 -6.53 14.36 10.79
C GLY A 387 -5.11 14.77 10.37
N LYS A 388 -4.73 14.50 9.12
CA LYS A 388 -3.43 14.85 8.52
C LYS A 388 -3.51 16.13 7.68
N GLY A 389 -2.36 16.58 7.19
CA GLY A 389 -2.25 17.80 6.39
C GLY A 389 -2.38 19.09 7.22
N ASP A 390 -2.64 20.18 6.53
CA ASP A 390 -2.97 21.47 7.14
C ASP A 390 -4.27 21.39 7.93
N MET A 391 -4.30 22.09 9.07
CA MET A 391 -5.39 22.04 10.05
C MET A 391 -5.79 23.46 10.44
N CYS A 392 -7.09 23.69 10.56
CA CYS A 392 -7.65 24.87 11.19
C CYS A 392 -8.55 24.45 12.35
N SER A 393 -8.64 25.29 13.38
CA SER A 393 -9.39 24.97 14.60
C SER A 393 -10.15 26.18 15.12
N TRP A 394 -11.37 25.97 15.62
CA TRP A 394 -12.24 27.01 16.18
C TRP A 394 -12.87 26.56 17.49
N ARG A 395 -13.01 27.48 18.46
CA ARG A 395 -13.65 27.19 19.77
C ARG A 395 -15.17 27.43 19.79
N GLY A 396 -15.71 27.98 18.71
CA GLY A 396 -17.11 28.37 18.53
C GLY A 396 -17.42 28.48 17.04
N ASP A 397 -18.60 28.97 16.71
CA ASP A 397 -19.06 29.08 15.32
C ASP A 397 -18.20 30.06 14.50
N ASP A 398 -18.04 29.80 13.20
CA ASP A 398 -17.38 30.72 12.27
C ASP A 398 -18.15 30.83 10.95
N ALA A 399 -18.67 32.04 10.69
CA ALA A 399 -19.52 32.34 9.55
C ALA A 399 -18.73 32.50 8.25
N ASN A 400 -17.43 32.74 8.31
CA ASN A 400 -16.60 32.90 7.13
C ASN A 400 -15.13 32.59 7.44
N TRP A 401 -14.68 31.39 7.10
CA TRP A 401 -13.32 30.93 7.39
C TRP A 401 -12.22 31.77 6.73
N GLN A 402 -12.53 32.68 5.81
CA GLN A 402 -11.55 33.56 5.15
C GLN A 402 -11.49 34.97 5.77
N ALA A 403 -12.53 35.39 6.49
CA ALA A 403 -12.65 36.74 7.02
C ALA A 403 -13.06 36.79 8.50
N GLY A 404 -13.14 35.65 9.18
CA GLY A 404 -13.38 35.52 10.61
C GLY A 404 -12.16 35.91 11.46
N GLU A 405 -12.32 35.86 12.78
CA GLU A 405 -11.23 36.12 13.73
C GLU A 405 -10.08 35.11 13.60
N GLU A 406 -10.41 33.85 13.31
CA GLU A 406 -9.47 32.78 12.96
C GLU A 406 -9.64 32.44 11.48
N THR A 407 -8.55 32.48 10.70
CA THR A 407 -8.62 32.27 9.25
C THR A 407 -8.06 30.92 8.83
N CYS A 408 -8.68 30.32 7.81
CA CYS A 408 -8.29 29.03 7.25
C CYS A 408 -7.89 29.15 5.78
N ALA A 409 -6.66 29.62 5.54
CA ALA A 409 -6.17 29.95 4.21
C ALA A 409 -6.19 28.75 3.24
N TRP A 410 -5.80 27.55 3.67
CA TRP A 410 -5.72 26.38 2.79
C TRP A 410 -7.11 25.87 2.35
N ALA A 411 -8.16 26.11 3.15
CA ALA A 411 -9.53 25.74 2.77
C ALA A 411 -10.08 26.65 1.66
N ALA A 412 -9.34 27.72 1.30
CA ALA A 412 -9.69 28.57 0.17
C ALA A 412 -9.50 27.86 -1.17
N ASP A 413 -8.44 27.06 -1.29
CA ASP A 413 -7.97 26.46 -2.54
C ASP A 413 -8.09 24.93 -2.57
N GLY A 414 -8.35 24.31 -1.41
CA GLY A 414 -8.40 22.86 -1.24
C GLY A 414 -9.68 22.35 -0.58
N PRO A 415 -10.10 21.11 -0.87
CA PRO A 415 -11.22 20.48 -0.17
C PRO A 415 -10.85 20.09 1.26
N VAL A 416 -11.81 20.17 2.17
CA VAL A 416 -11.70 19.59 3.50
C VAL A 416 -11.95 18.09 3.42
N ARG A 417 -11.05 17.30 4.00
CA ARG A 417 -11.04 15.84 3.87
C ARG A 417 -11.32 15.12 5.18
N SER A 418 -11.09 15.76 6.32
CA SER A 418 -11.56 15.24 7.60
C SER A 418 -11.88 16.33 8.62
N VAL A 419 -12.63 15.94 9.65
CA VAL A 419 -13.07 16.82 10.73
C VAL A 419 -12.96 16.09 12.07
N PHE A 420 -12.64 16.84 13.12
CA PHE A 420 -12.75 16.37 14.50
C PHE A 420 -13.52 17.37 15.33
N ASN A 421 -14.66 16.95 15.83
CA ASN A 421 -15.41 17.68 16.84
C ASN A 421 -14.90 17.32 18.23
N ASN A 422 -14.02 18.16 18.75
CA ASN A 422 -13.29 17.94 20.00
C ASN A 422 -13.79 18.84 21.14
N LEU A 423 -15.09 19.14 21.11
CA LEU A 423 -15.78 19.94 22.12
C LEU A 423 -16.00 19.16 23.41
N ALA A 424 -16.14 19.88 24.53
CA ALA A 424 -16.39 19.28 25.83
C ALA A 424 -17.86 18.88 26.01
N GLU A 425 -18.13 17.72 26.62
CA GLU A 425 -19.49 17.12 26.71
C GLU A 425 -20.49 17.97 27.49
N GLU A 426 -19.97 18.80 28.40
CA GLU A 426 -20.70 19.75 29.21
C GLU A 426 -21.24 20.98 28.44
N ARG A 427 -20.86 21.18 27.17
CA ARG A 427 -21.34 22.31 26.35
C ARG A 427 -22.76 22.10 25.82
N LYS A 428 -23.54 23.19 25.77
CA LYS A 428 -24.73 23.31 24.90
C LYS A 428 -24.25 23.50 23.45
N ASN A 429 -25.04 23.07 22.46
CA ASN A 429 -24.61 23.03 21.05
C ASN A 429 -23.29 22.25 20.85
N ARG A 430 -23.36 20.94 21.04
CA ARG A 430 -22.17 20.06 21.11
C ARG A 430 -21.83 19.37 19.79
N ASP A 431 -22.75 19.34 18.84
CA ASP A 431 -22.51 18.81 17.51
C ASP A 431 -22.09 19.97 16.58
N VAL A 432 -21.43 19.66 15.46
CA VAL A 432 -21.00 20.67 14.49
C VAL A 432 -21.59 20.39 13.12
N ALA A 433 -22.26 21.38 12.55
CA ALA A 433 -22.71 21.39 11.15
C ALA A 433 -21.82 22.33 10.33
N TYR A 434 -21.49 21.94 9.11
CA TYR A 434 -20.64 22.74 8.20
C TYR A 434 -21.27 22.89 6.83
N TYR A 435 -21.01 24.04 6.19
CA TYR A 435 -21.76 24.54 5.03
C TYR A 435 -20.81 25.05 3.94
N ARG A 436 -21.24 24.92 2.67
CA ARG A 436 -20.45 25.37 1.52
C ARG A 436 -20.36 26.91 1.37
N GLY A 437 -21.33 27.66 1.89
CA GLY A 437 -21.37 29.13 1.79
C GLY A 437 -20.85 29.86 3.04
N THR A 438 -20.65 31.18 2.93
CA THR A 438 -20.31 32.09 4.04
C THR A 438 -21.55 32.76 4.64
N ASP A 439 -21.39 33.48 5.75
CA ASP A 439 -22.32 34.42 6.39
C ASP A 439 -23.57 33.77 6.99
N PHE A 440 -23.41 32.72 7.83
CA PHE A 440 -24.53 32.27 8.65
C PHE A 440 -24.84 33.32 9.74
N GLN A 441 -26.12 33.62 9.93
CA GLN A 441 -26.60 34.49 11.02
C GLN A 441 -26.92 33.62 12.24
N PRO A 442 -26.41 33.93 13.45
CA PRO A 442 -26.62 33.11 14.65
C PRO A 442 -28.10 32.94 15.07
N ALA A 443 -29.04 33.72 14.52
CA ALA A 443 -30.45 33.70 14.91
C ALA A 443 -31.37 33.31 13.74
N GLY A 444 -32.08 32.18 13.89
CA GLY A 444 -33.19 31.78 13.02
C GLY A 444 -32.94 30.53 12.18
N TYR A 445 -34.04 29.83 11.87
CA TYR A 445 -34.06 28.65 10.99
C TYR A 445 -34.23 29.10 9.53
N ASP A 446 -33.21 28.87 8.71
CA ASP A 446 -33.19 29.24 7.28
C ASP A 446 -33.17 27.98 6.40
N ARG A 447 -34.30 27.67 5.77
CA ARG A 447 -34.46 26.50 4.88
C ARG A 447 -33.56 26.54 3.64
N ALA A 448 -33.25 27.72 3.11
CA ALA A 448 -32.41 27.83 1.92
C ALA A 448 -30.95 27.50 2.24
N ARG A 449 -30.51 27.76 3.49
CA ARG A 449 -29.17 27.42 3.96
C ARG A 449 -29.03 25.98 4.44
N GLU A 450 -30.09 25.37 4.96
CA GLU A 450 -30.08 23.93 5.27
C GLU A 450 -29.76 23.09 4.03
N ALA A 451 -30.20 23.53 2.85
CA ALA A 451 -29.85 22.90 1.57
C ALA A 451 -28.35 23.03 1.19
N GLN A 452 -27.59 23.93 1.83
CA GLN A 452 -26.15 24.09 1.64
C GLN A 452 -25.30 23.37 2.70
N ARG A 453 -25.95 22.69 3.66
CA ARG A 453 -25.30 21.88 4.67
C ARG A 453 -24.62 20.70 4.00
N THR A 454 -23.33 20.56 4.24
CA THR A 454 -22.51 19.51 3.62
C THR A 454 -22.30 18.31 4.51
N GLY A 455 -22.49 18.45 5.82
CA GLY A 455 -22.40 17.36 6.78
C GLY A 455 -22.61 17.84 8.22
N CYS A 456 -22.59 16.88 9.15
CA CYS A 456 -22.66 17.15 10.58
C CYS A 456 -22.02 16.03 11.39
N ASP A 457 -21.23 16.44 12.38
CA ASP A 457 -20.44 15.55 13.22
C ASP A 457 -20.77 15.74 14.69
N ARG A 458 -20.89 14.61 15.39
CA ARG A 458 -21.26 14.60 16.81
C ARG A 458 -20.07 15.00 17.68
N ILE A 459 -20.35 15.42 18.90
CA ILE A 459 -19.28 15.62 19.88
C ILE A 459 -18.39 14.38 20.01
N ASN A 460 -17.08 14.61 20.17
CA ASN A 460 -16.06 13.57 20.30
C ASN A 460 -16.06 12.57 19.12
N SER A 461 -16.44 13.02 17.92
CA SER A 461 -16.33 12.22 16.70
C SER A 461 -15.30 12.80 15.73
N MET A 462 -14.51 11.89 15.18
CA MET A 462 -13.58 12.14 14.08
C MET A 462 -14.12 11.44 12.84
N ASP A 463 -14.23 12.14 11.72
CA ASP A 463 -14.71 11.55 10.48
C ASP A 463 -13.95 12.01 9.25
N ASN A 464 -13.86 11.12 8.27
CA ASN A 464 -13.35 11.39 6.94
C ASN A 464 -14.53 11.80 6.05
N LEU A 465 -14.43 12.98 5.44
CA LEU A 465 -15.51 13.50 4.62
C LEU A 465 -15.45 12.85 3.22
N ALA A 466 -16.47 12.07 2.88
CA ALA A 466 -16.59 11.38 1.59
C ALA A 466 -16.96 12.32 0.43
N GLY A 467 -15.99 12.98 -0.21
CA GLY A 467 -16.24 13.86 -1.37
C GLY A 467 -15.26 15.02 -1.51
N THR A 468 -15.51 15.94 -2.45
CA THR A 468 -14.80 17.23 -2.55
C THR A 468 -15.62 18.31 -1.84
N TYR A 469 -15.71 18.22 -0.51
CA TYR A 469 -16.38 19.23 0.28
C TYR A 469 -15.46 20.44 0.43
N SER A 470 -15.97 21.62 0.09
CA SER A 470 -15.30 22.90 0.37
C SER A 470 -16.19 23.70 1.32
N PRO A 471 -16.35 23.24 2.58
CA PRO A 471 -17.05 24.04 3.57
C PRO A 471 -16.31 25.38 3.73
N ARG A 472 -17.07 26.45 3.90
CA ARG A 472 -16.59 27.83 4.08
C ARG A 472 -17.04 28.43 5.40
N SER A 473 -17.91 27.73 6.12
CA SER A 473 -18.43 28.12 7.43
C SER A 473 -18.87 26.88 8.22
N HIS A 474 -18.97 27.02 9.54
CA HIS A 474 -19.55 25.99 10.41
C HIS A 474 -20.29 26.61 11.60
N ARG A 475 -21.22 25.83 12.16
CA ARG A 475 -22.04 26.22 13.31
C ARG A 475 -22.19 25.04 14.27
N LEU A 476 -22.09 25.35 15.55
CA LEU A 476 -22.39 24.45 16.65
C LEU A 476 -23.90 24.35 16.82
N VAL A 477 -24.40 23.11 16.87
CA VAL A 477 -25.82 22.79 16.93
C VAL A 477 -26.10 21.81 18.06
N ASP A 478 -27.32 21.83 18.59
CA ASP A 478 -27.69 20.98 19.73
C ASP A 478 -27.61 19.48 19.41
N ARG A 479 -28.07 19.07 18.22
CA ARG A 479 -27.92 17.69 17.69
C ARG A 479 -27.93 17.68 16.16
N CYS A 480 -27.14 16.80 15.56
CA CYS A 480 -27.34 16.37 14.16
C CYS A 480 -28.66 15.57 14.04
N SER A 481 -29.47 15.78 12.98
CA SER A 481 -30.71 15.00 12.80
C SER A 481 -30.40 13.54 12.47
N SER A 482 -31.30 12.62 12.87
CA SER A 482 -31.18 11.20 12.55
C SER A 482 -31.30 10.97 11.05
N GLY A 483 -30.16 10.75 10.39
CA GLY A 483 -30.05 10.65 8.92
C GLY A 483 -28.94 11.54 8.34
N GLU A 484 -28.34 12.42 9.15
CA GLU A 484 -27.40 13.46 8.71
C GLU A 484 -25.96 13.31 9.24
N THR A 485 -25.68 12.28 10.04
CA THR A 485 -24.29 11.81 10.19
C THR A 485 -23.78 11.42 8.81
N SER A 486 -22.62 11.92 8.40
CA SER A 486 -21.91 11.56 7.15
C SER A 486 -22.31 10.15 6.71
N LEU A 487 -23.12 10.09 5.64
CA LEU A 487 -24.04 8.98 5.37
C LEU A 487 -23.36 7.61 5.43
N ARG A 488 -23.62 6.85 6.50
CA ARG A 488 -23.41 5.40 6.56
C ARG A 488 -24.13 4.77 5.37
N GLY A 489 -23.40 3.96 4.59
CA GLY A 489 -23.98 3.10 3.57
C GLY A 489 -25.17 2.30 4.12
N ARG A 490 -26.37 2.63 3.66
CA ARG A 490 -27.57 1.82 3.77
C ARG A 490 -28.02 1.45 2.36
N PHE A 491 -27.67 0.25 1.92
CA PHE A 491 -28.47 -0.51 0.97
C PHE A 491 -28.53 -1.94 1.49
N LEU A 492 -29.64 -2.27 2.16
CA LEU A 492 -30.06 -3.64 2.43
C LEU A 492 -31.46 -3.80 1.85
N SER A 493 -31.61 -4.84 1.02
CA SER A 493 -32.78 -5.71 0.96
C SER A 493 -34.15 -5.06 0.72
N MET A 494 -34.59 -5.07 -0.55
CA MET A 494 -36.00 -5.28 -0.88
C MET A 494 -36.06 -6.00 -2.24
N PHE A 495 -36.05 -7.33 -2.21
CA PHE A 495 -36.77 -8.28 -3.07
C PHE A 495 -36.42 -9.69 -2.54
N GLU A 496 -37.37 -10.20 -1.72
CA GLU A 496 -37.55 -11.54 -1.12
C GLU A 496 -36.36 -12.33 -0.54
#